data_AF-A1ZUT7-F1
#
_entry.id   AF-A1ZUT7-F1
#
_cell.length_a   1.000
_cell.length_b   1.000
_cell.length_c   1.000
_cell.angle_alpha   90.00
_cell.angle_beta   90.00
_cell.angle_gamma   90.00
#
_symmetry.space_group_name_H-M   'P 1'
#
loop_
_entity.id
_entity.type
_entity.pdbx_description
1 polymer ?
#
loop_
_entity_poly.entity_id
_entity_poly.type
_entity_poly.pdbx_seq_one_letter_code
_entity_poly.pdbx_strand_id
1 'polypeptide(L)'
;MNLARVFRLPEQVRLLRRTFSVYFILGHTSLALSLIINLYLCYYIGLSYALCVSLYIVALFVFYGLAFVSKALLGYEHYVLLRYSLVVNVVLAIMLWYVTASTNEYWHYLDLFAIALALMIVIGRVGCQTVGCCHGKPCNWKFYTAYGFKNVSEKPLVRFVPIQLIEACFAFFLCGLGVFYKLINAPAGIFFIAFWSLYAVGRYVFEFYRGDPDRPYWKGFSEAQWVCIGISCFVMVVKWVYAMPLVWWVTSAILVSIHTLIFLHRVIYQKAFYRLSEPKNLMEFSQKALQSRQSKQVKITSQQIKISCTELAAEQYLYTLSHVDVPLPRRWAKCLFRYLQYTMHPTKQIKMDNYNKGVYHLIILPQKVEG
;
A
#
# COMPACT_ATOMS: atom_id res chain seq x y z
N MET A 1 -7.65 -5.53 19.64
CA MET A 1 -6.91 -6.76 19.30
C MET A 1 -5.76 -6.42 18.36
N ASN A 2 -4.53 -6.75 18.75
CA ASN A 2 -3.34 -6.57 17.89
C ASN A 2 -3.22 -7.75 16.92
N LEU A 3 -3.51 -7.49 15.64
CA LEU A 3 -3.48 -8.48 14.57
C LEU A 3 -2.06 -8.87 14.15
N ALA A 4 -1.03 -8.13 14.56
CA ALA A 4 0.35 -8.55 14.32
C ALA A 4 0.71 -9.86 15.05
N ARG A 5 -0.10 -10.30 16.01
CA ARG A 5 0.06 -11.62 16.67
C ARG A 5 -0.43 -12.79 15.82
N VAL A 6 -1.26 -12.55 14.79
CA VAL A 6 -1.84 -13.62 13.95
C VAL A 6 -0.77 -14.26 13.07
N PHE A 7 0.19 -13.48 12.57
CA PHE A 7 1.30 -13.95 11.74
C PHE A 7 2.63 -13.50 12.34
N ARG A 8 3.10 -14.20 13.37
CA ARG A 8 4.47 -14.04 13.89
C ARG A 8 5.40 -15.01 13.19
N LEU A 9 5.95 -14.57 12.06
CA LEU A 9 7.07 -15.26 11.43
C LEU A 9 8.37 -14.56 11.84
N PRO A 10 9.48 -15.31 12.02
CA PRO A 10 10.79 -14.70 12.25
C PRO A 10 11.20 -13.84 11.04
N GLU A 11 12.11 -12.87 11.21
CA GLU A 11 12.62 -12.11 10.05
C GLU A 11 13.48 -12.99 9.13
N GLN A 12 14.22 -13.93 9.73
CA GLN A 12 15.10 -14.87 9.03
C GLN A 12 14.91 -16.29 9.56
N VAL A 13 15.08 -17.27 8.68
CA VAL A 13 15.12 -18.69 9.03
C VAL A 13 16.48 -19.22 8.63
N ARG A 14 17.11 -19.97 9.54
CA ARG A 14 18.36 -20.68 9.26
C ARG A 14 18.00 -22.05 8.70
N LEU A 15 18.30 -22.29 7.43
CA LEU A 15 18.20 -23.59 6.79
C LEU A 15 19.63 -24.08 6.54
N LEU A 16 19.99 -25.18 7.18
CA LEU A 16 21.36 -25.71 7.18
C LEU A 16 22.36 -24.64 7.66
N ARG A 17 23.34 -24.27 6.81
CA ARG A 17 24.37 -23.26 7.08
C ARG A 17 24.06 -21.87 6.51
N ARG A 18 22.90 -21.65 5.88
CA ARG A 18 22.53 -20.36 5.26
C ARG A 18 21.33 -19.73 5.95
N THR A 19 21.33 -18.40 6.04
CA THR A 19 20.20 -17.61 6.53
C THR A 19 19.40 -17.11 5.34
N PHE A 20 18.09 -17.35 5.38
CA PHE A 20 17.16 -16.88 4.38
C PHE A 20 16.18 -15.90 5.01
N SER A 21 15.87 -14.82 4.29
CA SER A 21 14.75 -13.97 4.67
C SER A 21 13.45 -14.76 4.57
N VAL A 22 12.56 -14.63 5.55
CA VAL A 22 11.21 -15.20 5.45
C VAL A 22 10.46 -14.64 4.24
N TYR A 23 10.72 -13.39 3.86
CA TYR A 23 10.13 -12.81 2.66
C TYR A 23 10.53 -13.57 1.39
N PHE A 24 11.80 -13.99 1.31
CA PHE A 24 12.31 -14.80 0.21
C PHE A 24 11.61 -16.17 0.16
N ILE A 25 11.52 -16.86 1.30
CA ILE A 25 10.87 -18.17 1.40
C ILE A 25 9.39 -18.05 0.98
N LEU A 26 8.67 -17.08 1.54
CA LEU A 26 7.26 -16.82 1.22
C LEU A 26 7.04 -16.49 -0.25
N GLY A 27 7.94 -15.73 -0.87
CA GLY A 27 7.89 -15.46 -2.31
C GLY A 27 7.94 -16.74 -3.14
N HIS A 28 8.89 -17.63 -2.87
CA HIS A 28 9.07 -18.88 -3.63
C HIS A 28 7.94 -19.89 -3.35
N THR A 29 7.46 -19.97 -2.11
CA THR A 29 6.31 -20.83 -1.80
C THR A 29 5.05 -20.35 -2.50
N SER A 30 4.83 -19.03 -2.63
CA SER A 30 3.70 -18.49 -3.40
C SER A 30 3.78 -18.85 -4.88
N LEU A 31 4.98 -18.81 -5.45
CA LEU A 31 5.19 -19.18 -6.85
C LEU A 31 4.91 -20.67 -7.05
N ALA A 32 5.49 -21.54 -6.22
CA ALA A 32 5.29 -22.98 -6.30
C ALA A 32 3.80 -23.36 -6.15
N LEU A 33 3.12 -22.76 -5.16
CA LEU A 33 1.69 -23.00 -4.95
C LEU A 33 0.85 -22.51 -6.13
N SER A 34 1.16 -21.33 -6.68
CA SER A 34 0.45 -20.82 -7.86
C SER A 34 0.64 -21.72 -9.08
N LEU A 35 1.84 -22.28 -9.26
CA LEU A 35 2.13 -23.21 -10.35
C LEU A 35 1.29 -24.48 -10.20
N ILE A 36 1.23 -25.06 -8.99
CA ILE A 36 0.40 -26.25 -8.73
C ILE A 36 -1.07 -25.98 -9.06
N ILE A 37 -1.63 -24.84 -8.60
CA ILE A 37 -3.00 -24.44 -8.89
C ILE A 37 -3.21 -24.29 -10.40
N ASN A 38 -2.31 -23.59 -11.09
CA ASN A 38 -2.45 -23.33 -12.51
C ASN A 38 -2.26 -24.59 -13.38
N LEU A 39 -1.40 -25.53 -12.99
CA LEU A 39 -1.29 -26.83 -13.65
C LEU A 39 -2.57 -27.64 -13.48
N TYR A 40 -3.18 -27.63 -12.29
CA TYR A 40 -4.49 -28.25 -12.09
C TYR A 40 -5.58 -27.59 -12.96
N LEU A 41 -5.60 -26.26 -13.06
CA LEU A 41 -6.55 -25.56 -13.93
C LEU A 41 -6.27 -25.81 -15.43
N CYS A 42 -5.00 -25.97 -15.83
CA CYS A 42 -4.64 -26.39 -17.19
C CYS A 42 -5.20 -27.77 -17.50
N TYR A 43 -5.08 -28.73 -16.58
CA TYR A 43 -5.70 -30.04 -16.71
C TYR A 43 -7.22 -29.93 -16.90
N TYR A 44 -7.87 -29.14 -16.04
CA TYR A 44 -9.32 -29.00 -16.01
C TYR A 44 -9.88 -28.37 -17.30
N ILE A 45 -9.18 -27.39 -17.88
CA ILE A 45 -9.62 -26.63 -19.07
C ILE A 45 -9.07 -27.23 -20.37
N GLY A 46 -8.11 -28.17 -20.30
CA GLY A 46 -7.47 -28.78 -21.47
C GLY A 46 -6.38 -27.90 -22.11
N LEU A 47 -5.64 -27.12 -21.31
CA LEU A 47 -4.52 -26.28 -21.76
C LEU A 47 -3.19 -27.02 -21.69
N SER A 48 -2.21 -26.59 -22.49
CA SER A 48 -0.86 -27.15 -22.49
C SER A 48 -0.09 -26.84 -21.19
N TYR A 49 0.32 -27.90 -20.49
CA TYR A 49 1.21 -27.79 -19.32
C TYR A 49 2.59 -27.24 -19.69
N ALA A 50 3.14 -27.68 -20.83
CA ALA A 50 4.47 -27.28 -21.28
C ALA A 50 4.54 -25.77 -21.49
N LEU A 51 3.50 -25.19 -22.12
CA LEU A 51 3.39 -23.75 -22.28
C LEU A 51 3.23 -23.05 -20.92
N CYS A 52 2.39 -23.57 -20.02
CA CYS A 52 2.24 -23.02 -18.66
C CYS A 52 3.57 -22.95 -17.90
N VAL A 53 4.33 -24.05 -17.87
CA VAL A 53 5.63 -24.11 -17.18
C VAL A 53 6.64 -23.17 -17.85
N SER A 54 6.67 -23.13 -19.18
CA SER A 54 7.57 -22.24 -19.93
C SER A 54 7.31 -20.77 -19.60
N LEU A 55 6.06 -20.36 -19.50
CA LEU A 55 5.67 -19.00 -19.14
C LEU A 55 6.07 -18.66 -17.69
N TYR A 56 6.02 -19.61 -16.75
CA TYR A 56 6.56 -19.42 -15.40
C TYR A 56 8.07 -19.22 -15.38
N ILE A 57 8.81 -19.97 -16.21
CA ILE A 57 10.27 -19.80 -16.37
C ILE A 57 10.59 -18.42 -16.93
N VAL A 58 9.86 -17.98 -17.96
CA VAL A 58 10.00 -16.63 -18.53
C VAL A 58 9.67 -15.57 -17.49
N ALA A 59 8.58 -15.74 -16.73
CA ALA A 59 8.20 -14.81 -15.66
C ALA A 59 9.30 -14.67 -14.61
N LEU A 60 9.92 -15.77 -14.18
CA LEU A 60 11.05 -15.76 -13.27
C LEU A 60 12.26 -15.05 -13.86
N PHE A 61 12.61 -15.37 -15.10
CA PHE A 61 13.76 -14.77 -15.79
C PHE A 61 13.59 -13.26 -15.93
N VAL A 62 12.40 -12.80 -16.34
CA VAL A 62 12.08 -11.37 -16.44
C VAL A 62 12.10 -10.71 -15.06
N PHE A 63 11.50 -11.33 -14.04
CA PHE A 63 11.45 -10.76 -12.70
C PHE A 63 12.86 -10.59 -12.10
N TYR A 64 13.68 -11.65 -12.10
CA TYR A 64 15.03 -11.59 -11.56
C TYR A 64 15.98 -10.79 -12.44
N GLY A 65 15.81 -10.82 -13.76
CA GLY A 65 16.55 -9.98 -14.69
C GLY A 65 16.32 -8.50 -14.42
N LEU A 66 15.06 -8.07 -14.29
CA LEU A 66 14.72 -6.70 -13.92
C LEU A 66 15.28 -6.33 -12.54
N ALA A 67 15.21 -7.24 -11.57
CA ALA A 67 15.76 -7.01 -10.24
C ALA A 67 17.28 -6.80 -10.27
N PHE A 68 17.98 -7.64 -11.04
CA PHE A 68 19.42 -7.55 -11.24
C PHE A 68 19.82 -6.25 -11.93
N VAL A 69 19.17 -5.89 -13.03
CA VAL A 69 19.43 -4.64 -13.75
C VAL A 69 19.13 -3.43 -12.87
N SER A 70 17.99 -3.42 -12.18
CA SER A 70 17.61 -2.36 -11.24
C SER A 70 18.66 -2.17 -10.15
N LYS A 71 19.15 -3.27 -9.55
CA LYS A 71 20.22 -3.24 -8.56
C LYS A 71 21.54 -2.73 -9.15
N ALA A 72 21.89 -3.15 -10.36
CA ALA A 72 23.11 -2.71 -11.04
C ALA A 72 23.10 -1.21 -11.36
N LEU A 73 21.93 -0.65 -11.71
CA LEU A 73 21.78 0.76 -12.05
C LEU A 73 21.62 1.68 -10.82
N LEU A 74 20.85 1.25 -9.82
CA LEU A 74 20.50 2.08 -8.66
C LEU A 74 21.44 1.87 -7.46
N GLY A 75 22.21 0.78 -7.45
CA GLY A 75 23.12 0.42 -6.35
C GLY A 75 22.42 -0.15 -5.11
N TYR A 76 21.09 -0.24 -5.09
CA TYR A 76 20.33 -0.84 -3.99
C TYR A 76 19.12 -1.64 -4.48
N GLU A 77 18.63 -2.54 -3.63
CA GLU A 77 17.50 -3.40 -3.93
C GLU A 77 16.17 -2.70 -3.60
N HIS A 78 15.38 -2.39 -4.63
CA HIS A 78 14.05 -1.79 -4.47
C HIS A 78 12.99 -2.58 -5.25
N TYR A 79 12.25 -3.41 -4.51
CA TYR A 79 11.21 -4.28 -5.07
C TYR A 79 9.82 -3.67 -4.87
N VAL A 80 9.19 -3.25 -5.97
CA VAL A 80 7.78 -2.82 -5.98
C VAL A 80 7.00 -3.82 -6.82
N LEU A 81 6.39 -4.82 -6.18
CA LEU A 81 5.75 -5.95 -6.87
C LEU A 81 4.87 -5.53 -8.05
N LEU A 82 4.10 -4.43 -7.91
CA LEU A 82 3.23 -3.91 -8.96
C LEU A 82 3.99 -3.51 -10.25
N ARG A 83 5.17 -2.89 -10.14
CA ARG A 83 5.94 -2.47 -11.33
C ARG A 83 6.48 -3.68 -12.08
N TYR A 84 7.07 -4.61 -11.34
CA TYR A 84 7.65 -5.82 -11.91
C TYR A 84 6.57 -6.71 -12.51
N SER A 85 5.43 -6.85 -11.83
CA SER A 85 4.32 -7.66 -12.34
C SER A 85 3.72 -7.09 -13.62
N LEU A 86 3.66 -5.78 -13.80
CA LEU A 86 3.21 -5.16 -15.05
C LEU A 86 4.13 -5.52 -16.22
N VAL A 87 5.45 -5.38 -16.04
CA VAL A 87 6.41 -5.73 -17.10
C VAL A 87 6.35 -7.22 -17.42
N VAL A 88 6.31 -8.08 -16.40
CA VAL A 88 6.15 -9.53 -16.60
C VAL A 88 4.86 -9.82 -17.38
N ASN A 89 3.72 -9.25 -17.00
CA ASN A 89 2.46 -9.49 -17.71
C ASN A 89 2.50 -8.99 -19.17
N VAL A 90 3.16 -7.87 -19.45
CA VAL A 90 3.34 -7.38 -20.84
C VAL A 90 4.18 -8.37 -21.65
N VAL A 91 5.30 -8.85 -21.12
CA VAL A 91 6.16 -9.82 -21.81
C VAL A 91 5.40 -11.14 -22.06
N LEU A 92 4.68 -11.63 -21.05
CA LEU A 92 3.89 -12.86 -21.19
C LEU A 92 2.75 -12.69 -22.19
N ALA A 93 2.05 -11.54 -22.19
CA ALA A 93 1.00 -11.25 -23.17
C ALA A 93 1.57 -11.21 -24.60
N ILE A 94 2.72 -10.57 -24.81
CA ILE A 94 3.38 -10.56 -26.12
C ILE A 94 3.75 -11.98 -26.55
N MET A 95 4.38 -12.78 -25.67
CA MET A 95 4.76 -14.15 -25.97
C MET A 95 3.55 -15.03 -26.29
N LEU A 96 2.48 -14.95 -25.48
CA LEU A 96 1.25 -15.68 -25.72
C LEU A 96 0.65 -15.30 -27.07
N TRP A 97 0.60 -14.02 -27.42
CA TRP A 97 0.08 -13.57 -28.72
C TRP A 97 0.80 -14.21 -29.91
N TYR A 98 2.12 -14.45 -29.80
CA TYR A 98 2.90 -15.13 -30.85
C TYR A 98 2.73 -16.66 -30.86
N VAL A 99 2.53 -17.30 -29.71
CA VAL A 99 2.61 -18.76 -29.56
C VAL A 99 1.25 -19.45 -29.59
N THR A 100 0.20 -18.80 -29.09
CA THR A 100 -1.13 -19.43 -29.02
C THR A 100 -1.82 -19.43 -30.37
N ALA A 101 -2.45 -20.55 -30.72
CA ALA A 101 -3.15 -20.70 -32.00
C ALA A 101 -4.53 -20.03 -32.01
N SER A 102 -5.12 -19.76 -30.83
CA SER A 102 -6.44 -19.15 -30.71
C SER A 102 -6.47 -18.03 -29.67
N THR A 103 -7.33 -17.03 -29.92
CA THR A 103 -7.59 -15.95 -28.96
C THR A 103 -8.17 -16.46 -27.64
N ASN A 104 -8.94 -17.55 -27.67
CA ASN A 104 -9.51 -18.14 -26.46
C ASN A 104 -8.42 -18.72 -25.55
N GLU A 105 -7.48 -19.49 -26.13
CA GLU A 105 -6.33 -20.05 -25.41
C GLU A 105 -5.46 -18.94 -24.80
N TYR A 106 -5.16 -17.89 -25.57
CA TYR A 106 -4.44 -16.69 -25.11
C TYR A 106 -5.05 -16.11 -23.83
N TRP A 107 -6.36 -15.86 -23.83
CA TRP A 107 -7.05 -15.26 -22.71
C TRP A 107 -7.13 -16.17 -21.49
N HIS A 108 -7.20 -17.49 -21.69
CA HIS A 108 -7.17 -18.45 -20.60
C HIS A 108 -5.83 -18.41 -19.86
N TYR A 109 -4.71 -18.38 -20.57
CA TYR A 109 -3.40 -18.25 -19.91
C TYR A 109 -3.28 -16.94 -19.14
N LEU A 110 -3.76 -15.81 -19.68
CA LEU A 110 -3.78 -14.54 -18.95
C LEU A 110 -4.61 -14.62 -17.66
N ASP A 111 -5.77 -15.29 -17.66
CA ASP A 111 -6.54 -15.53 -16.44
C ASP A 111 -5.71 -16.30 -15.38
N LEU A 112 -4.95 -17.33 -15.80
CA LEU A 112 -4.09 -18.11 -14.90
C LEU A 112 -2.97 -17.25 -14.29
N PHE A 113 -2.35 -16.35 -15.07
CA PHE A 113 -1.33 -15.43 -14.54
C PHE A 113 -1.91 -14.39 -13.59
N ALA A 114 -3.15 -13.94 -13.81
CA ALA A 114 -3.85 -13.09 -12.84
C ALA A 114 -4.10 -13.84 -11.51
N ILE A 115 -4.47 -15.13 -11.54
CA ILE A 115 -4.63 -15.96 -10.34
C ILE A 115 -3.29 -16.08 -9.60
N ALA A 116 -2.21 -16.37 -10.32
CA ALA A 116 -0.88 -16.47 -9.74
C ALA A 116 -0.45 -15.16 -9.07
N LEU A 117 -0.66 -14.03 -9.74
CA LEU A 117 -0.36 -12.71 -9.20
C LEU A 117 -1.18 -12.39 -7.95
N ALA A 118 -2.48 -12.71 -7.94
CA ALA A 118 -3.33 -12.55 -6.77
C ALA A 118 -2.76 -13.30 -5.55
N LEU A 119 -2.38 -14.58 -5.73
CA LEU A 119 -1.77 -15.39 -4.67
C LEU A 119 -0.42 -14.83 -4.20
N MET A 120 0.43 -14.38 -5.12
CA MET A 120 1.68 -13.71 -4.78
C MET A 120 1.44 -12.45 -3.95
N ILE A 121 0.40 -11.67 -4.23
CA ILE A 121 0.04 -10.48 -3.45
C ILE A 121 -0.40 -10.88 -2.03
N VAL A 122 -1.21 -11.94 -1.87
CA VAL A 122 -1.62 -12.44 -0.55
C VAL A 122 -0.40 -12.70 0.32
N ILE A 123 0.50 -13.56 -0.18
CA ILE A 123 1.65 -14.04 0.58
C ILE A 123 2.68 -12.91 0.77
N GLY A 124 2.88 -12.06 -0.25
CA GLY A 124 3.74 -10.88 -0.16
C GLY A 124 3.26 -9.88 0.90
N ARG A 125 1.94 -9.71 1.09
CA ARG A 125 1.36 -8.84 2.13
C ARG A 125 1.43 -9.43 3.52
N VAL A 126 1.29 -10.75 3.65
CA VAL A 126 1.61 -11.46 4.90
C VAL A 126 3.10 -11.29 5.24
N GLY A 127 4.00 -11.36 4.26
CA GLY A 127 5.43 -11.05 4.46
C GLY A 127 5.70 -9.60 4.86
N CYS A 128 4.97 -8.62 4.29
CA CYS A 128 5.09 -7.22 4.72
C CYS A 128 4.67 -7.04 6.20
N GLN A 129 3.63 -7.78 6.61
CA GLN A 129 3.08 -7.74 7.97
C GLN A 129 4.10 -8.19 9.03
N THR A 130 4.98 -9.15 8.71
CA THR A 130 5.95 -9.70 9.67
C THR A 130 7.12 -8.76 9.91
N VAL A 131 7.57 -8.03 8.87
CA VAL A 131 8.68 -7.06 8.96
C VAL A 131 8.20 -5.66 9.38
N GLY A 132 6.90 -5.39 9.29
CA GLY A 132 6.31 -4.09 9.59
C GLY A 132 6.56 -3.01 8.54
N CYS A 133 6.99 -3.41 7.35
CA CYS A 133 7.05 -2.51 6.20
C CYS A 133 5.64 -2.28 5.65
N CYS A 134 5.48 -1.28 4.79
CA CYS A 134 4.23 -1.08 4.07
C CYS A 134 3.02 -0.92 5.04
N HIS A 135 3.20 -0.23 6.16
CA HIS A 135 2.17 -0.10 7.19
C HIS A 135 1.12 0.97 6.88
N GLY A 136 -0.02 0.87 7.56
CA GLY A 136 -1.08 1.87 7.47
C GLY A 136 -0.78 3.15 8.23
N LYS A 137 -1.71 4.11 8.19
CA LYS A 137 -1.66 5.33 9.02
C LYS A 137 -1.85 4.98 10.50
N PRO A 138 -1.27 5.76 11.43
CA PRO A 138 -1.57 5.64 12.85
C PRO A 138 -3.06 5.76 13.11
N CYS A 139 -3.61 4.91 13.99
CA CYS A 139 -5.05 4.88 14.27
C CYS A 139 -5.36 4.47 15.72
N ASN A 140 -6.61 4.67 16.14
CA ASN A 140 -7.14 4.16 17.41
C ASN A 140 -8.25 3.11 17.18
N TRP A 141 -8.11 2.28 16.14
CA TRP A 141 -9.10 1.24 15.83
C TRP A 141 -9.05 0.10 16.85
N LYS A 142 -10.19 -0.60 17.04
CA LYS A 142 -10.25 -1.82 17.88
C LYS A 142 -9.37 -2.93 17.31
N PHE A 143 -9.34 -3.07 15.99
CA PHE A 143 -8.47 -3.99 15.25
C PHE A 143 -7.34 -3.21 14.59
N TYR A 144 -6.10 -3.51 14.97
CA TYR A 144 -4.93 -2.77 14.53
C TYR A 144 -3.72 -3.70 14.41
N THR A 145 -2.69 -3.23 13.70
CA THR A 145 -1.35 -3.81 13.75
C THR A 145 -0.45 -2.86 14.53
N ALA A 146 0.47 -3.37 15.32
CA ALA A 146 1.37 -2.51 16.08
C ALA A 146 2.83 -2.90 15.86
N TYR A 147 3.64 -1.88 15.60
CA TYR A 147 5.08 -1.98 15.34
C TYR A 147 5.83 -0.94 16.18
N GLY A 148 7.08 -1.24 16.51
CA GLY A 148 8.01 -0.23 17.01
C GLY A 148 8.55 0.61 15.85
N PHE A 149 8.75 1.91 16.05
CA PHE A 149 9.43 2.76 15.05
C PHE A 149 10.93 2.36 15.02
N LYS A 150 11.40 1.79 13.90
CA LYS A 150 12.80 1.32 13.75
C LYS A 150 13.87 2.42 13.95
N ASN A 151 13.50 3.70 13.89
CA ASN A 151 14.44 4.84 13.90
C ASN A 151 14.36 5.74 15.15
N VAL A 152 13.64 5.35 16.21
CA VAL A 152 13.64 6.12 17.46
C VAL A 152 13.87 5.16 18.62
N SER A 153 15.03 5.30 19.23
CA SER A 153 15.72 4.34 20.10
C SER A 153 14.99 3.87 21.35
N GLU A 154 13.81 4.38 21.66
CA GLU A 154 12.97 3.95 22.78
C GLU A 154 11.56 4.48 22.49
N LYS A 155 10.68 3.70 21.84
CA LYS A 155 9.30 4.15 21.64
C LYS A 155 8.23 3.07 21.80
N PRO A 156 7.05 3.46 22.33
CA PRO A 156 5.90 2.59 22.50
C PRO A 156 5.40 2.05 21.15
N LEU A 157 4.80 0.86 21.20
CA LEU A 157 4.10 0.23 20.08
C LEU A 157 3.04 1.19 19.50
N VAL A 158 3.26 1.68 18.28
CA VAL A 158 2.30 2.54 17.57
C VAL A 158 1.26 1.66 16.90
N ARG A 159 -0.01 2.01 17.06
CA ARG A 159 -1.14 1.32 16.43
C ARG A 159 -1.36 1.86 15.02
N PHE A 160 -1.42 0.98 14.04
CA PHE A 160 -1.63 1.29 12.64
C PHE A 160 -2.88 0.60 12.09
N VAL A 161 -3.50 1.23 11.09
CA VAL A 161 -4.52 0.57 10.26
C VAL A 161 -3.91 -0.71 9.70
N PRO A 162 -4.59 -1.88 9.83
CA PRO A 162 -4.06 -3.18 9.42
C PRO A 162 -4.11 -3.38 7.89
N ILE A 163 -3.58 -2.41 7.14
CA ILE A 163 -3.74 -2.32 5.68
C ILE A 163 -3.08 -3.50 4.96
N GLN A 164 -2.00 -4.07 5.50
CA GLN A 164 -1.37 -5.25 4.92
C GLN A 164 -2.30 -6.46 4.94
N LEU A 165 -3.00 -6.68 6.05
CA LEU A 165 -3.98 -7.78 6.17
C LEU A 165 -5.22 -7.52 5.34
N ILE A 166 -5.70 -6.28 5.29
CA ILE A 166 -6.83 -5.90 4.41
C ILE A 166 -6.47 -6.18 2.95
N GLU A 167 -5.27 -5.79 2.51
CA GLU A 167 -4.77 -6.07 1.16
C GLU A 167 -4.58 -7.57 0.90
N ALA A 168 -4.11 -8.33 1.90
CA ALA A 168 -3.99 -9.78 1.79
C ALA A 168 -5.36 -10.46 1.64
N CYS A 169 -6.34 -10.09 2.46
CA CYS A 169 -7.71 -10.63 2.36
C CYS A 169 -8.36 -10.26 1.02
N PHE A 170 -8.17 -9.03 0.56
CA PHE A 170 -8.69 -8.60 -0.74
C PHE A 170 -8.05 -9.39 -1.90
N ALA A 171 -6.73 -9.57 -1.89
CA ALA A 171 -6.06 -10.38 -2.90
C ALA A 171 -6.44 -11.87 -2.83
N PHE A 172 -6.71 -12.38 -1.62
CA PHE A 172 -7.16 -13.77 -1.44
C PHE A 172 -8.55 -13.97 -2.03
N PHE A 173 -9.45 -13.00 -1.82
CA PHE A 173 -10.74 -12.96 -2.49
C PHE A 173 -10.60 -12.95 -4.02
N LEU A 174 -9.70 -12.12 -4.59
CA LEU A 174 -9.45 -12.12 -6.03
C LEU A 174 -8.91 -13.46 -6.54
N CYS A 175 -7.98 -14.09 -5.81
CA CYS A 175 -7.46 -15.41 -6.15
C CYS A 175 -8.58 -16.47 -6.17
N GLY A 176 -9.41 -16.50 -5.13
CA GLY A 176 -10.56 -17.41 -5.06
C GLY A 176 -11.58 -17.16 -6.17
N LEU A 177 -11.86 -15.89 -6.48
CA LEU A 177 -12.75 -15.51 -7.57
C LEU A 177 -12.22 -16.02 -8.93
N GLY A 178 -10.92 -15.92 -9.17
CA GLY A 178 -10.31 -16.42 -10.40
C GLY A 178 -10.35 -17.93 -10.54
N VAL A 179 -10.00 -18.65 -9.47
CA VAL A 179 -10.14 -20.12 -9.44
C VAL A 179 -11.60 -20.51 -9.68
N PHE A 180 -12.55 -19.86 -8.99
CA PHE A 180 -13.98 -20.10 -9.19
C PHE A 180 -14.41 -19.88 -10.64
N TYR A 181 -13.99 -18.79 -11.28
CA TYR A 181 -14.31 -18.49 -12.69
C TYR A 181 -13.79 -19.57 -13.65
N LYS A 182 -12.62 -20.13 -13.35
CA LYS A 182 -12.05 -21.21 -14.15
C LYS A 182 -12.76 -22.55 -13.92
N LEU A 183 -13.18 -22.84 -12.69
CA LEU A 183 -13.93 -24.06 -12.36
C LEU A 183 -15.37 -24.09 -12.93
N ILE A 184 -16.00 -22.94 -13.13
CA ILE A 184 -17.33 -22.86 -13.76
C ILE A 184 -17.25 -22.72 -15.29
N ASN A 185 -16.06 -22.87 -15.88
CA ASN A 185 -15.81 -22.65 -17.32
C ASN A 185 -16.28 -21.27 -17.82
N ALA A 186 -16.12 -20.22 -17.01
CA ALA A 186 -16.44 -18.87 -17.44
C ALA A 186 -15.58 -18.48 -18.66
N PRO A 187 -16.11 -17.67 -19.59
CA PRO A 187 -15.39 -17.26 -20.79
C PRO A 187 -13.99 -16.72 -20.49
N ALA A 188 -13.04 -17.05 -21.36
CA ALA A 188 -11.65 -16.66 -21.22
C ALA A 188 -11.50 -15.12 -21.14
N GLY A 189 -10.58 -14.66 -20.28
CA GLY A 189 -10.19 -13.25 -20.19
C GLY A 189 -11.11 -12.41 -19.29
N ILE A 190 -12.31 -12.88 -18.96
CA ILE A 190 -13.21 -12.15 -18.04
C ILE A 190 -12.51 -11.94 -16.69
N PHE A 191 -11.83 -12.97 -16.16
CA PHE A 191 -11.18 -12.86 -14.87
C PHE A 191 -9.96 -11.93 -14.93
N PHE A 192 -9.14 -11.98 -15.98
CA PHE A 192 -8.01 -11.08 -16.15
C PHE A 192 -8.44 -9.60 -16.12
N ILE A 193 -9.52 -9.26 -16.83
CA ILE A 193 -10.10 -7.91 -16.83
C ILE A 193 -10.67 -7.57 -15.45
N ALA A 194 -11.43 -8.48 -14.84
CA ALA A 194 -11.97 -8.29 -13.49
C ALA A 194 -10.86 -8.06 -12.46
N PHE A 195 -9.80 -8.85 -12.52
CA PHE A 195 -8.63 -8.78 -11.64
C PHE A 195 -7.98 -7.41 -11.73
N TRP A 196 -7.60 -6.94 -12.93
CA TRP A 196 -6.92 -5.65 -13.07
C TRP A 196 -7.82 -4.47 -12.72
N SER A 197 -9.12 -4.52 -13.07
CA SER A 197 -10.09 -3.50 -12.64
C SER A 197 -10.24 -3.45 -11.12
N LEU A 198 -10.54 -4.59 -10.48
CA LEU A 198 -10.75 -4.65 -9.03
C LEU A 198 -9.47 -4.35 -8.27
N TYR A 199 -8.34 -4.90 -8.70
CA TYR A 199 -7.04 -4.65 -8.10
C TYR A 199 -6.67 -3.17 -8.17
N ALA A 200 -6.85 -2.51 -9.32
CA ALA A 200 -6.60 -1.08 -9.46
C ALA A 200 -7.47 -0.25 -8.50
N VAL A 201 -8.77 -0.54 -8.41
CA VAL A 201 -9.70 0.12 -7.47
C VAL A 201 -9.28 -0.10 -6.02
N GLY A 202 -9.08 -1.35 -5.61
CA GLY A 202 -8.66 -1.68 -4.25
C GLY A 202 -7.35 -1.00 -3.90
N ARG A 203 -6.33 -1.14 -4.74
CA ARG A 203 -5.00 -0.54 -4.54
C ARG A 203 -5.05 0.98 -4.47
N TYR A 204 -5.85 1.63 -5.30
CA TYR A 204 -6.05 3.08 -5.28
C TYR A 204 -6.65 3.55 -3.95
N VAL A 205 -7.67 2.85 -3.46
CA VAL A 205 -8.35 3.16 -2.19
C VAL A 205 -7.43 2.90 -1.00
N PHE A 206 -6.76 1.75 -0.96
CA PHE A 206 -5.87 1.37 0.14
C PHE A 206 -4.71 2.35 0.33
N GLU A 207 -4.27 3.00 -0.74
CA GLU A 207 -3.20 3.98 -0.66
C GLU A 207 -3.56 5.20 0.21
N PHE A 208 -4.84 5.59 0.31
CA PHE A 208 -5.25 6.66 1.23
C PHE A 208 -5.06 6.29 2.71
N TYR A 209 -4.96 4.99 3.01
CA TYR A 209 -4.74 4.46 4.35
C TYR A 209 -3.28 4.12 4.62
N ARG A 210 -2.37 4.34 3.65
CA ARG A 210 -0.92 4.10 3.82
C ARG A 210 -0.24 5.16 4.66
N GLY A 211 0.69 4.72 5.50
CA GLY A 211 1.42 5.57 6.45
C GLY A 211 2.95 5.49 6.31
N ASP A 212 3.47 4.73 5.35
CA ASP A 212 4.91 4.60 5.13
C ASP A 212 5.48 5.82 4.35
N PRO A 213 6.58 6.45 4.85
CA PRO A 213 7.09 7.74 4.37
C PRO A 213 7.88 7.68 3.06
N ASP A 214 8.40 6.51 2.69
CA ASP A 214 9.29 6.35 1.54
C ASP A 214 8.55 6.34 0.18
N ARG A 215 7.22 6.50 0.21
CA ARG A 215 6.39 6.51 -0.99
C ARG A 215 6.54 7.83 -1.76
N PRO A 216 6.80 7.79 -3.08
CA PRO A 216 6.77 8.98 -3.91
C PRO A 216 5.34 9.48 -4.12
N TYR A 217 5.12 10.78 -3.90
CA TYR A 217 3.86 11.48 -4.16
C TYR A 217 4.05 12.53 -5.24
N TRP A 218 3.08 12.63 -6.14
CA TRP A 218 2.98 13.69 -7.14
C TRP A 218 1.57 14.28 -7.14
N LYS A 219 1.48 15.60 -6.97
CA LYS A 219 0.21 16.36 -6.88
C LYS A 219 -0.77 15.77 -5.84
N GLY A 220 -0.24 15.26 -4.73
CA GLY A 220 -1.02 14.71 -3.61
C GLY A 220 -1.51 13.27 -3.79
N PHE A 221 -1.16 12.61 -4.89
CA PHE A 221 -1.45 11.20 -5.13
C PHE A 221 -0.15 10.41 -5.17
N SER A 222 -0.17 9.16 -4.70
CA SER A 222 1.03 8.33 -4.79
C SER A 222 1.28 7.90 -6.23
N GLU A 223 2.52 7.54 -6.54
CA GLU A 223 2.86 6.86 -7.79
C GLU A 223 1.98 5.63 -8.04
N ALA A 224 1.70 4.81 -7.02
CA ALA A 224 0.82 3.64 -7.16
C ALA A 224 -0.60 4.04 -7.58
N GLN A 225 -1.13 5.17 -7.09
CA GLN A 225 -2.44 5.67 -7.52
C GLN A 225 -2.42 6.08 -8.99
N TRP A 226 -1.37 6.75 -9.46
CA TRP A 226 -1.21 7.08 -10.88
C TRP A 226 -1.12 5.83 -11.76
N VAL A 227 -0.37 4.81 -11.32
CA VAL A 227 -0.30 3.52 -12.02
C VAL A 227 -1.69 2.86 -12.08
N CYS A 228 -2.48 2.88 -11.00
CA CYS A 228 -3.85 2.37 -11.00
C CYS A 228 -4.75 3.10 -12.00
N ILE A 229 -4.61 4.42 -12.15
CA ILE A 229 -5.35 5.17 -13.19
C ILE A 229 -4.92 4.74 -14.58
N GLY A 230 -3.61 4.57 -14.82
CA GLY A 230 -3.10 4.03 -16.09
C GLY A 230 -3.66 2.64 -16.42
N ILE A 231 -3.69 1.73 -15.44
CA ILE A 231 -4.29 0.40 -15.57
C ILE A 231 -5.78 0.50 -15.90
N SER A 232 -6.54 1.34 -15.18
CA SER A 232 -7.97 1.50 -15.44
C SER A 232 -8.27 2.07 -16.82
N CYS A 233 -7.49 3.05 -17.29
CA CYS A 233 -7.59 3.54 -18.66
C CYS A 233 -7.27 2.43 -19.68
N PHE A 234 -6.22 1.65 -19.44
CA PHE A 234 -5.86 0.52 -20.31
C PHE A 234 -6.98 -0.52 -20.37
N VAL A 235 -7.58 -0.90 -19.24
CA VAL A 235 -8.73 -1.83 -19.20
C VAL A 235 -9.92 -1.27 -20.00
N MET A 236 -10.18 0.03 -19.92
CA MET A 236 -11.23 0.68 -20.73
C MET A 236 -10.93 0.63 -22.24
N VAL A 237 -9.66 0.73 -22.66
CA VAL A 237 -9.26 0.57 -24.07
C VAL A 237 -9.40 -0.88 -24.52
N VAL A 238 -8.93 -1.84 -23.73
CA VAL A 238 -9.04 -3.28 -24.03
C VAL A 238 -10.50 -3.68 -24.19
N LYS A 239 -11.40 -3.19 -23.33
CA LYS A 239 -12.83 -3.32 -23.56
C LYS A 239 -13.19 -2.92 -24.99
N TRP A 240 -12.87 -1.66 -25.34
CA TRP A 240 -13.40 -1.03 -26.55
C TRP A 240 -12.98 -1.80 -27.79
N VAL A 241 -11.78 -2.38 -27.77
CA VAL A 241 -11.24 -3.24 -28.83
C VAL A 241 -11.88 -4.64 -28.86
N TYR A 242 -12.08 -5.27 -27.70
CA TYR A 242 -12.49 -6.69 -27.62
C TYR A 242 -13.97 -6.93 -27.27
N ALA A 243 -14.79 -5.88 -27.18
CA ALA A 243 -16.24 -5.94 -26.89
C ALA A 243 -16.63 -6.83 -25.69
N MET A 244 -15.78 -6.86 -24.66
CA MET A 244 -15.95 -7.66 -23.43
C MET A 244 -17.19 -7.24 -22.61
N PRO A 245 -17.73 -8.06 -21.68
CA PRO A 245 -18.94 -7.72 -20.91
C PRO A 245 -18.81 -6.48 -20.01
N LEU A 246 -19.93 -5.76 -19.84
CA LEU A 246 -20.02 -4.40 -19.28
C LEU A 246 -19.55 -4.25 -17.81
N VAL A 247 -19.68 -5.30 -16.99
CA VAL A 247 -19.62 -5.17 -15.52
C VAL A 247 -18.29 -4.61 -15.00
N TRP A 248 -17.16 -5.11 -15.51
CA TRP A 248 -15.84 -4.81 -14.93
C TRP A 248 -15.20 -3.51 -15.45
N TRP A 249 -15.74 -2.91 -16.50
CA TRP A 249 -15.26 -1.60 -16.97
C TRP A 249 -15.87 -0.45 -16.17
N VAL A 250 -17.05 -0.65 -15.59
CA VAL A 250 -17.80 0.43 -14.91
C VAL A 250 -17.03 0.86 -13.68
N THR A 251 -16.45 -0.10 -12.96
CA THR A 251 -15.59 0.15 -11.80
C THR A 251 -14.35 0.97 -12.17
N SER A 252 -13.70 0.65 -13.28
CA SER A 252 -12.55 1.42 -13.80
C SER A 252 -12.94 2.83 -14.25
N ALA A 253 -14.08 3.00 -14.94
CA ALA A 253 -14.57 4.31 -15.35
C ALA A 253 -14.96 5.19 -14.15
N ILE A 254 -15.61 4.62 -13.14
CA ILE A 254 -15.93 5.29 -11.88
C ILE A 254 -14.64 5.73 -11.19
N LEU A 255 -13.62 4.88 -11.12
CA LEU A 255 -12.35 5.21 -10.51
C LEU A 255 -11.69 6.41 -11.19
N VAL A 256 -11.58 6.40 -12.52
CA VAL A 256 -11.00 7.52 -13.30
C VAL A 256 -11.78 8.81 -13.07
N SER A 257 -13.12 8.72 -13.03
CA SER A 257 -13.99 9.88 -12.78
C SER A 257 -13.79 10.45 -11.38
N ILE A 258 -13.79 9.60 -10.34
CA ILE A 258 -13.54 10.00 -8.95
C ILE A 258 -12.15 10.65 -8.82
N HIS A 259 -11.12 10.05 -9.42
CA HIS A 259 -9.76 10.60 -9.38
C HIS A 259 -9.73 12.01 -9.99
N THR A 260 -10.33 12.17 -11.17
CA THR A 260 -10.39 13.45 -11.87
C THR A 260 -11.08 14.52 -11.01
N LEU A 261 -12.21 14.20 -10.38
CA LEU A 261 -12.92 15.13 -9.49
C LEU A 261 -12.07 15.53 -8.28
N ILE A 262 -11.42 14.57 -7.61
CA ILE A 262 -10.56 14.86 -6.46
C ILE A 262 -9.35 15.69 -6.89
N PHE A 263 -8.74 15.37 -8.04
CA PHE A 263 -7.60 16.08 -8.59
C PHE A 263 -7.96 17.54 -8.89
N LEU A 264 -9.07 17.78 -9.60
CA LEU A 264 -9.58 19.13 -9.87
C LEU A 264 -9.87 19.89 -8.58
N HIS A 265 -10.55 19.25 -7.62
CA HIS A 265 -10.82 19.87 -6.32
C HIS A 265 -9.54 20.30 -5.59
N ARG A 266 -8.48 19.47 -5.62
CA ARG A 266 -7.18 19.79 -4.98
C ARG A 266 -6.46 20.94 -5.69
N VAL A 267 -6.44 20.93 -7.02
CA VAL A 267 -5.80 21.98 -7.83
C VAL A 267 -6.48 23.33 -7.66
N ILE A 268 -7.82 23.34 -7.61
CA ILE A 268 -8.62 24.57 -7.53
C ILE A 268 -8.69 25.10 -6.09
N TYR A 269 -8.98 24.26 -5.10
CA TYR A 269 -9.41 24.72 -3.76
C TYR A 269 -8.41 24.49 -2.62
N GLN A 270 -7.32 23.72 -2.80
CA GLN A 270 -6.46 23.31 -1.67
C GLN A 270 -4.97 23.54 -1.87
N LYS A 271 -4.55 24.56 -2.64
CA LYS A 271 -3.15 24.72 -3.10
C LYS A 271 -2.04 24.50 -2.05
N ALA A 272 -2.20 24.94 -0.79
CA ALA A 272 -1.12 24.89 0.20
C ALA A 272 -1.14 23.68 1.15
N PHE A 273 -2.30 23.16 1.56
CA PHE A 273 -2.36 22.34 2.79
C PHE A 273 -2.58 20.84 2.59
N TYR A 274 -2.98 20.36 1.40
CA TYR A 274 -3.25 18.92 1.22
C TYR A 274 -2.02 18.05 1.48
N ARG A 275 -0.83 18.60 1.19
CA ARG A 275 0.47 17.95 1.39
C ARG A 275 0.75 17.63 2.86
N LEU A 276 0.11 18.33 3.81
CA LEU A 276 0.25 18.03 5.24
C LEU A 276 -0.23 16.63 5.62
N SER A 277 -1.11 16.00 4.82
CA SER A 277 -1.54 14.62 5.06
C SER A 277 -0.60 13.55 4.48
N GLU A 278 0.43 13.95 3.74
CA GLU A 278 1.39 13.01 3.16
C GLU A 278 2.26 12.41 4.28
N PRO A 279 2.51 11.08 4.28
CA PRO A 279 3.27 10.40 5.33
C PRO A 279 4.64 11.02 5.63
N LYS A 280 5.37 11.46 4.60
CA LYS A 280 6.67 12.13 4.76
C LYS A 280 6.58 13.42 5.58
N ASN A 281 5.58 14.27 5.27
CA ASN A 281 5.40 15.55 5.95
C ASN A 281 4.87 15.35 7.39
N LEU A 282 4.04 14.32 7.61
CA LEU A 282 3.60 13.94 8.95
C LEU A 282 4.76 13.42 9.81
N MET A 283 5.65 12.61 9.23
CA MET A 283 6.84 12.11 9.91
C MET A 283 7.78 13.26 10.28
N GLU A 284 8.12 14.14 9.31
CA GLU A 284 8.91 15.35 9.55
C GLU A 284 8.31 16.20 10.67
N PHE A 285 6.99 16.41 10.64
CA PHE A 285 6.28 17.15 11.66
C PHE A 285 6.47 16.56 13.07
N SER A 286 6.32 15.25 13.24
CA SER A 286 6.56 14.60 14.53
C SER A 286 8.03 14.67 14.99
N GLN A 287 8.99 14.62 14.05
CA GLN A 287 10.40 14.82 14.35
C GLN A 287 10.68 16.24 14.83
N LYS A 288 10.11 17.26 14.16
CA LYS A 288 10.21 18.67 14.57
C LYS A 288 9.53 18.92 15.91
N ALA A 289 8.42 18.24 16.22
CA ALA A 289 7.77 18.27 17.52
C ALA A 289 8.70 17.78 18.64
N LEU A 290 9.40 16.65 18.42
CA LEU A 290 10.38 16.09 19.35
C LEU A 290 11.59 17.02 19.55
N GLN A 291 12.13 17.56 18.45
CA GLN A 291 13.23 18.52 18.51
C GLN A 291 12.83 19.78 19.27
N SER A 292 11.62 20.28 19.05
CA SER A 292 11.09 21.44 19.77
C SER A 292 10.98 21.17 21.28
N ARG A 293 10.51 19.97 21.67
CA ARG A 293 10.45 19.55 23.07
C ARG A 293 11.84 19.53 23.71
N GLN A 294 12.85 19.01 23.02
CA GLN A 294 14.21 18.92 23.53
C GLN A 294 14.91 20.28 23.62
N SER A 295 14.77 21.11 22.57
CA SER A 295 15.48 22.39 22.50
C SER A 295 14.73 23.58 23.10
N LYS A 296 13.46 23.40 23.49
CA LYS A 296 12.53 24.47 23.94
C LYS A 296 12.41 25.65 22.96
N GLN A 297 12.60 25.40 21.67
CA GLN A 297 12.51 26.42 20.61
C GLN A 297 11.42 26.05 19.61
N VAL A 298 10.86 27.07 18.96
CA VAL A 298 9.96 26.89 17.81
C VAL A 298 10.74 26.23 16.68
N LYS A 299 10.16 25.18 16.09
CA LYS A 299 10.68 24.54 14.88
C LYS A 299 9.70 24.74 13.73
N ILE A 300 10.24 24.81 12.52
CA ILE A 300 9.47 25.00 11.28
C ILE A 300 9.66 23.77 10.40
N THR A 301 8.57 23.27 9.82
CA THR A 301 8.59 22.18 8.84
C THR A 301 8.77 22.71 7.42
N SER A 302 9.11 21.82 6.48
CA SER A 302 9.15 22.12 5.05
C SER A 302 7.83 22.68 4.49
N GLN A 303 6.69 22.32 5.09
CA GLN A 303 5.36 22.83 4.76
C GLN A 303 5.00 24.11 5.55
N GLN A 304 5.99 24.84 6.05
CA GLN A 304 5.83 26.12 6.75
C GLN A 304 4.90 26.04 7.97
N ILE A 305 4.89 24.89 8.66
CA ILE A 305 4.19 24.75 9.95
C ILE A 305 5.17 25.04 11.08
N LYS A 306 4.82 26.02 11.91
CA LYS A 306 5.48 26.32 13.17
C LYS A 306 4.93 25.40 14.25
N ILE A 307 5.82 24.72 14.96
CA ILE A 307 5.49 23.91 16.13
C ILE A 307 6.38 24.30 17.31
N SER A 308 5.75 24.53 18.46
CA SER A 308 6.45 24.60 19.74
C SER A 308 5.90 23.57 20.72
N CYS A 309 6.75 23.06 21.60
CA CYS A 309 6.37 22.19 22.70
C CYS A 309 6.95 22.73 24.02
N THR A 310 6.09 22.94 25.00
CA THR A 310 6.46 23.33 26.36
C THR A 310 6.02 22.24 27.32
N GLU A 311 6.91 21.77 28.18
CA GLU A 311 6.57 20.88 29.29
C GLU A 311 6.02 21.73 30.45
N LEU A 312 4.77 21.46 30.85
CA LEU A 312 4.09 22.22 31.90
C LEU A 312 4.33 21.60 33.28
N ALA A 313 4.35 20.27 33.34
CA ALA A 313 4.60 19.46 34.51
C ALA A 313 5.07 18.07 34.05
N ALA A 314 5.46 17.19 34.99
CA ALA A 314 5.83 15.82 34.67
C ALA A 314 4.76 15.17 33.79
N GLU A 315 5.17 14.69 32.61
CA GLU A 315 4.30 14.04 31.64
C GLU A 315 3.17 14.89 31.01
N GLN A 316 3.15 16.20 31.26
CA GLN A 316 2.19 17.16 30.69
C GLN A 316 2.87 18.08 29.67
N TYR A 317 2.33 18.12 28.45
CA TYR A 317 2.92 18.89 27.34
C TYR A 317 1.89 19.81 26.70
N LEU A 318 2.29 21.05 26.44
CA LEU A 318 1.56 22.00 25.61
C LEU A 318 2.24 22.09 24.24
N TYR A 319 1.54 21.64 23.20
CA TYR A 319 1.94 21.87 21.81
C TYR A 319 1.18 23.05 21.23
N THR A 320 1.88 23.93 20.52
CA THR A 320 1.27 25.05 19.79
C THR A 320 1.58 24.92 18.31
N LEU A 321 0.55 25.09 17.47
CA LEU A 321 0.63 25.04 16.02
C LEU A 321 0.15 26.31 15.37
N SER A 322 0.90 26.76 14.36
CA SER A 322 0.51 27.81 13.43
C SER A 322 1.21 27.59 12.09
N HIS A 323 0.81 28.32 11.06
CA HIS A 323 1.53 28.37 9.79
C HIS A 323 2.26 29.72 9.69
N VAL A 324 3.38 29.77 8.95
CA VAL A 324 4.24 30.96 8.86
C VAL A 324 3.48 32.16 8.26
N ASP A 325 2.88 31.99 7.08
CA ASP A 325 2.34 33.12 6.31
C ASP A 325 0.82 33.29 6.34
N VAL A 326 0.06 32.20 6.54
CA VAL A 326 -1.40 32.19 6.41
C VAL A 326 -2.07 31.53 7.61
N PRO A 327 -3.33 31.87 7.96
CA PRO A 327 -4.05 31.19 9.03
C PRO A 327 -4.23 29.69 8.73
N LEU A 328 -3.75 28.83 9.64
CA LEU A 328 -3.87 27.38 9.48
C LEU A 328 -5.35 26.96 9.56
N PRO A 329 -5.92 26.24 8.57
CA PRO A 329 -7.28 25.78 8.68
C PRO A 329 -7.45 24.70 9.77
N ARG A 330 -8.52 24.79 10.57
CA ARG A 330 -8.80 23.89 11.71
C ARG A 330 -8.70 22.40 11.38
N ARG A 331 -9.13 21.99 10.18
CA ARG A 331 -9.08 20.59 9.73
C ARG A 331 -7.65 20.05 9.69
N TRP A 332 -6.69 20.88 9.31
CA TRP A 332 -5.29 20.49 9.17
C TRP A 332 -4.57 20.48 10.51
N ALA A 333 -4.86 21.44 11.39
CA ALA A 333 -4.42 21.40 12.78
C ALA A 333 -4.89 20.12 13.49
N LYS A 334 -6.18 19.76 13.34
CA LYS A 334 -6.72 18.48 13.86
C LYS A 334 -6.00 17.26 13.28
N CYS A 335 -5.66 17.28 12.00
CA CYS A 335 -4.93 16.18 11.35
C CYS A 335 -3.54 15.99 11.97
N LEU A 336 -2.76 17.07 12.10
CA LEU A 336 -1.43 17.06 12.69
C LEU A 336 -1.45 16.63 14.17
N PHE A 337 -2.37 17.17 14.96
CA PHE A 337 -2.51 16.81 16.37
C PHE A 337 -2.93 15.35 16.58
N ARG A 338 -3.84 14.80 15.76
CA ARG A 338 -4.19 13.37 15.83
C ARG A 338 -2.98 12.49 15.51
N TYR A 339 -2.21 12.86 14.48
CA TYR A 339 -0.99 12.12 14.15
C TYR A 339 0.01 12.14 15.31
N LEU A 340 0.25 13.31 15.90
CA LEU A 340 1.13 13.47 17.07
C LEU A 340 0.63 12.65 18.27
N GLN A 341 -0.67 12.69 18.56
CA GLN A 341 -1.27 11.87 19.62
C GLN A 341 -1.01 10.39 19.38
N TYR A 342 -1.35 9.86 18.20
CA TYR A 342 -1.23 8.42 17.93
C TYR A 342 0.22 7.91 17.87
N THR A 343 1.18 8.78 17.53
CA THR A 343 2.58 8.40 17.38
C THR A 343 3.44 8.65 18.61
N MET A 344 3.10 9.65 19.42
CA MET A 344 3.90 10.05 20.59
C MET A 344 3.20 9.86 21.93
N HIS A 345 1.88 9.98 21.96
CA HIS A 345 1.09 9.95 23.21
C HIS A 345 -0.16 9.05 23.07
N PRO A 346 0.00 7.77 22.66
CA PRO A 346 -1.12 6.92 22.22
C PRO A 346 -2.15 6.62 23.33
N THR A 347 -1.74 6.70 24.60
CA THR A 347 -2.58 6.42 25.79
C THR A 347 -3.08 7.68 26.50
N LYS A 348 -2.65 8.87 26.08
CA LYS A 348 -2.92 10.11 26.84
C LYS A 348 -4.16 10.84 26.33
N GLN A 349 -4.88 11.44 27.26
CA GLN A 349 -6.01 12.32 26.96
C GLN A 349 -5.52 13.65 26.38
N ILE A 350 -6.29 14.21 25.46
CA ILE A 350 -5.97 15.47 24.81
C ILE A 350 -7.09 16.49 24.98
N LYS A 351 -6.70 17.74 25.17
CA LYS A 351 -7.60 18.90 25.07
C LYS A 351 -7.07 19.81 23.97
N MET A 352 -7.87 20.00 22.92
CA MET A 352 -7.56 20.95 21.85
C MET A 352 -8.28 22.25 22.14
N ASP A 353 -7.53 23.34 22.22
CA ASP A 353 -8.07 24.68 22.41
C ASP A 353 -7.73 25.59 21.21
N ASN A 354 -8.61 26.55 20.94
CA ASN A 354 -8.47 27.50 19.85
C ASN A 354 -8.33 28.91 20.43
N TYR A 355 -7.10 29.41 20.47
CA TYR A 355 -6.79 30.68 21.11
C TYR A 355 -6.96 31.87 20.15
N ASN A 356 -6.50 31.73 18.90
CA ASN A 356 -6.55 32.77 17.88
C ASN A 356 -6.80 32.18 16.49
N LYS A 357 -7.31 32.99 15.54
CA LYS A 357 -7.63 32.53 14.18
C LYS A 357 -6.38 31.98 13.47
N GLY A 358 -6.29 30.64 13.36
CA GLY A 358 -5.17 29.94 12.72
C GLY A 358 -4.03 29.51 13.65
N VAL A 359 -4.18 29.69 14.97
CA VAL A 359 -3.25 29.20 15.99
C VAL A 359 -3.98 28.25 16.94
N TYR A 360 -3.45 27.04 17.11
CA TYR A 360 -4.10 26.00 17.89
C TYR A 360 -3.18 25.42 18.94
N HIS A 361 -3.76 25.04 20.08
CA HIS A 361 -3.05 24.38 21.16
C HIS A 361 -3.57 22.95 21.37
N LEU A 362 -2.65 22.06 21.72
CA LEU A 362 -2.94 20.70 22.16
C LEU A 362 -2.26 20.50 23.50
N ILE A 363 -3.07 20.28 24.54
CA ILE A 363 -2.61 19.91 25.86
C ILE A 363 -2.67 18.39 25.97
N ILE A 364 -1.52 17.78 26.24
CA ILE A 364 -1.40 16.38 26.61
C ILE A 364 -1.48 16.30 28.13
N LEU A 365 -2.49 15.59 28.64
CA LEU A 365 -2.69 15.38 30.07
C LEU A 365 -1.94 14.13 30.56
N PRO A 366 -1.64 14.01 31.87
CA PRO A 366 -1.08 12.79 32.42
C PRO A 366 -2.04 11.63 32.19
N GLN A 367 -1.52 10.42 32.14
CA GLN A 367 -2.38 9.24 32.12
C GLN A 367 -3.18 9.21 33.43
N LYS A 368 -4.52 9.17 33.36
CA LYS A 368 -5.32 8.86 34.55
C LYS A 368 -4.90 7.47 35.01
N VAL A 369 -4.36 7.36 36.22
CA VAL A 369 -4.24 6.08 36.89
C VAL A 369 -5.69 5.64 37.15
N GLU A 370 -6.16 4.66 36.39
CA GLU A 370 -7.40 3.96 36.74
C GLU A 370 -7.10 3.24 38.06
N GLY A 371 -7.68 3.76 39.15
CA GLY A 371 -7.63 3.16 40.48
C GLY A 371 -8.63 2.03 40.62
#